data_AF-A0A175VV68-F1
#
_entry.id   AF-A0A175VV68-F1
#
_cell.length_a   1.000
_cell.length_b   1.000
_cell.length_c   1.000
_cell.angle_alpha   90.00
_cell.angle_beta   90.00
_cell.angle_gamma   90.00
#
_symmetry.space_group_name_H-M   'P 1'
#
loop_
_entity.id
_entity.type
_entity.pdbx_description
1 polymer ?
#
loop_
_entity_poly.entity_id
_entity_poly.type
_entity_poly.pdbx_seq_one_letter_code
_entity_poly.pdbx_strand_id
1 'polypeptide(L)' 'MRPGYYWHLLNGNVISGMGADWVVTLPSMAMFLFAGAKERTERDWHRLVDGKAGIKFRNIWSVANGQESFIECKLLA' A
#
# COMPACT_ATOMS: atom_id res chain seq x y z
N MET A 1 10.26 11.49 14.09
CA MET A 1 9.62 10.42 14.91
C MET A 1 10.72 9.62 15.59
N ARG A 2 10.51 9.06 16.79
CA ARG A 2 11.55 8.30 17.50
C ARG A 2 11.57 6.84 17.02
N PRO A 3 12.67 6.34 16.43
CA PRO A 3 12.78 4.94 16.06
C PRO A 3 12.43 4.03 17.25
N GLY A 4 11.71 2.95 16.97
CA GLY A 4 11.32 1.96 18.00
C GLY A 4 10.03 2.24 18.77
N TYR A 5 9.53 3.48 18.82
CA TYR A 5 8.31 3.82 19.57
C TYR A 5 7.06 3.97 18.71
N TYR A 6 7.22 4.39 17.46
CA TYR A 6 6.10 4.71 16.58
C TYR A 6 5.99 3.71 15.44
N TRP A 7 4.75 3.33 15.15
CA TRP A 7 4.39 2.62 13.94
C TRP A 7 3.67 3.60 13.04
N HIS A 8 4.00 3.55 11.75
CA HIS A 8 3.29 4.29 10.73
C HIS A 8 2.25 3.37 10.11
N LEU A 9 1.01 3.84 10.05
CA LEU A 9 -0.05 3.16 9.33
C LEU A 9 -0.34 3.98 8.09
N LEU A 10 -0.08 3.39 6.92
CA LEU A 10 -0.52 3.95 5.65
C LEU A 10 -1.84 3.29 5.29
N ASN A 11 -2.85 4.09 4.97
CA ASN A 11 -4.08 3.57 4.38
C ASN A 11 -3.94 3.60 2.86
N GLY A 12 -4.20 2.48 2.20
CA GLY A 12 -4.29 2.41 0.74
C GLY A 12 -4.72 1.03 0.26
N ASN A 13 -4.96 0.92 -1.04
CA ASN A 13 -5.40 -0.33 -1.64
C ASN A 13 -4.21 -1.25 -1.90
N VAL A 14 -4.42 -2.54 -1.67
CA VAL A 14 -3.47 -3.60 -2.01
C VAL A 14 -4.16 -4.51 -3.01
N ILE A 15 -3.99 -4.22 -4.30
CA ILE A 15 -4.69 -4.94 -5.36
C ILE A 15 -3.96 -6.23 -5.74
N SER A 16 -4.72 -7.24 -6.18
CA SER A 16 -4.14 -8.46 -6.76
C SER A 16 -3.43 -8.16 -8.07
N GLY A 17 -2.29 -8.81 -8.32
CA GLY A 17 -1.57 -8.70 -9.59
C GLY A 17 -2.27 -9.38 -10.77
N MET A 18 -3.22 -10.28 -10.50
CA MET A 18 -4.02 -11.01 -11.51
C MET A 18 -5.43 -11.26 -10.96
N GLY A 19 -6.44 -11.24 -11.83
CA GLY A 19 -7.83 -11.55 -11.45
C GLY A 19 -8.40 -10.58 -10.41
N ALA A 20 -8.04 -9.29 -10.49
CA ALA A 20 -8.58 -8.28 -9.59
C ALA A 20 -10.09 -8.09 -9.83
N ASP A 21 -10.85 -7.89 -8.75
CA ASP A 21 -12.28 -7.64 -8.84
C ASP A 21 -12.56 -6.32 -9.58
N TRP A 22 -13.71 -6.22 -10.24
CA TRP A 22 -14.10 -5.01 -10.96
C TRP A 22 -14.18 -3.79 -10.02
N VAL A 23 -14.52 -4.01 -8.74
CA VAL A 23 -14.66 -2.96 -7.72
C VAL A 23 -13.34 -2.25 -7.41
N VAL A 24 -12.19 -2.90 -7.61
CA VAL A 24 -10.85 -2.27 -7.49
C VAL A 24 -10.28 -1.88 -8.85
N THR A 25 -10.68 -2.56 -9.92
CA THR A 25 -10.23 -2.29 -11.29
C THR A 25 -10.74 -0.93 -11.78
N LEU A 26 -12.02 -0.63 -11.57
CA LEU A 26 -12.62 0.62 -12.03
C LEU A 26 -11.98 1.86 -11.35
N PRO A 27 -11.82 1.92 -10.02
CA PRO A 27 -11.06 2.99 -9.38
C PRO A 27 -9.61 3.09 -9.84
N SER A 28 -8.94 1.95 -10.08
CA SER A 28 -7.56 1.93 -10.60
C SER A 28 -7.45 2.63 -11.96
N MET A 29 -8.41 2.38 -12.86
CA MET A 29 -8.48 3.05 -14.16
C MET A 29 -8.79 4.55 -14.00
N ALA A 30 -9.68 4.93 -13.09
CA ALA A 30 -9.98 6.33 -12.81
C ALA A 30 -8.75 7.09 -12.27
N MET A 31 -7.99 6.50 -11.34
CA MET A 31 -6.73 7.08 -10.83
C MET A 31 -5.71 7.28 -11.96
N PHE A 32 -5.61 6.33 -12.89
CA PHE A 32 -4.75 6.47 -14.05
C PHE A 32 -5.21 7.61 -14.98
N LEU A 33 -6.49 7.64 -15.34
CA LEU A 33 -7.04 8.61 -16.29
C LEU A 33 -7.01 10.05 -15.75
N PHE A 34 -7.31 10.25 -14.46
CA PHE A 34 -7.48 11.59 -13.90
C PHE A 34 -6.24 12.12 -13.18
N ALA A 35 -5.34 11.24 -12.70
CA ALA A 35 -4.18 11.65 -11.91
C ALA A 35 -2.85 11.09 -12.44
N GLY A 36 -2.85 10.30 -13.52
CA GLY A 36 -1.64 9.59 -13.98
C GLY A 36 -1.09 8.64 -12.92
N ALA A 37 -1.93 8.22 -11.97
CA ALA A 37 -1.55 7.42 -10.80
C ALA A 37 -1.89 5.95 -11.01
N LYS A 38 -1.27 5.10 -10.19
CA LYS A 38 -1.47 3.64 -10.21
C LYS A 38 -1.76 3.13 -8.80
N GLU A 39 -2.80 2.33 -8.67
CA GLU A 39 -3.05 1.51 -7.47
C GLU A 39 -2.02 0.38 -7.34
N ARG A 40 -1.64 0.06 -6.11
CA ARG A 40 -0.42 -0.72 -5.84
C ARG A 40 -0.72 -2.16 -5.44
N THR A 41 0.06 -3.08 -5.99
CA THR A 41 0.15 -4.45 -5.46
C THR A 41 0.98 -4.48 -4.17
N GLU A 42 0.92 -5.56 -3.39
CA GLU A 42 1.81 -5.75 -2.23
C GLU A 42 3.28 -5.59 -2.62
N ARG A 43 3.70 -6.15 -3.76
CA ARG A 43 5.05 -5.98 -4.29
C ARG A 43 5.40 -4.51 -4.57
N ASP A 44 4.44 -3.73 -5.06
CA ASP A 44 4.64 -2.30 -5.29
C ASP A 44 4.77 -1.53 -3.96
N TRP A 45 4.02 -1.92 -2.92
CA TRP A 45 4.15 -1.37 -1.57
C TRP A 45 5.50 -1.66 -0.93
N HIS A 46 5.97 -2.91 -1.00
CA HIS A 46 7.32 -3.27 -0.57
C HIS A 46 8.38 -2.41 -1.27
N ARG A 47 8.30 -2.29 -2.60
CA ARG A 47 9.23 -1.44 -3.37
C ARG A 47 9.13 0.05 -3.05
N LEU A 48 7.97 0.52 -2.61
CA LEU A 48 7.76 1.92 -2.24
C LEU A 48 8.31 2.22 -0.84
N VAL A 49 8.12 1.32 0.12
CA VAL A 49 8.40 1.56 1.54
C VAL A 49 9.78 1.05 1.94
N ASP A 50 10.12 -0.20 1.60
CA ASP A 50 11.30 -0.85 2.15
C ASP A 50 12.59 -0.12 1.77
N GLY A 51 13.32 0.30 2.79
CA GLY A 51 14.60 0.99 2.65
C GLY A 51 14.48 2.46 2.23
N LYS A 52 13.27 2.99 2.05
CA LYS A 52 13.04 4.40 1.74
C LYS A 52 12.71 5.19 3.00
N ALA A 53 13.25 6.41 3.10
CA ALA A 53 13.04 7.33 4.23
C ALA A 53 13.34 6.73 5.62
N GLY A 54 14.19 5.70 5.69
CA GLY A 54 14.49 4.99 6.93
C GLY A 54 13.30 4.18 7.45
N ILE A 55 12.37 3.75 6.59
CA ILE A 55 11.19 2.98 7.00
C ILE A 55 11.32 1.54 6.48
N LYS A 56 10.81 0.59 7.25
CA LYS A 56 10.68 -0.81 6.86
C LYS A 56 9.24 -1.28 6.99
N PHE A 57 8.80 -2.02 5.99
CA PHE A 57 7.51 -2.70 5.99
C PHE A 57 7.44 -3.73 7.13
N ARG A 58 6.27 -3.85 7.76
CA ARG A 58 6.02 -4.85 8.81
C ARG A 58 4.87 -5.79 8.48
N ASN A 59 3.71 -5.25 8.14
CA ASN A 59 2.52 -6.07 7.86
C ASN A 59 1.52 -5.33 6.96
N ILE A 60 0.65 -6.08 6.29
CA ILE A 60 -0.55 -5.57 5.62
C ILE A 60 -1.78 -6.17 6.30
N TRP A 61 -2.73 -5.30 6.64
CA TRP A 61 -4.04 -5.68 7.12
C TRP A 61 -5.07 -5.29 6.06
N SER A 62 -5.59 -6.26 5.30
CA SER A 62 -6.51 -6.00 4.20
C SER A 62 -7.93 -6.45 4.52
N VAL A 63 -8.90 -5.65 4.10
CA VAL A 63 -10.29 -6.11 3.95
C VAL A 63 -10.37 -7.00 2.70
N ALA A 64 -11.38 -7.87 2.63
CA ALA A 64 -11.63 -8.72 1.47
C ALA A 64 -11.56 -7.93 0.16
N ASN A 65 -11.06 -8.57 -0.89
CA ASN A 65 -10.92 -8.04 -2.25
C ASN A 65 -9.99 -6.81 -2.41
N GLY A 66 -9.18 -6.46 -1.39
CA GLY A 66 -8.12 -5.46 -1.52
C GLY A 66 -8.61 -4.00 -1.64
N GLN A 67 -9.88 -3.75 -1.30
CA GLN A 67 -10.51 -2.43 -1.37
C GLN A 67 -9.93 -1.41 -0.40
N GLU A 68 -9.46 -1.85 0.76
CA GLU A 68 -8.82 -1.00 1.76
C GLU A 68 -7.83 -1.84 2.55
N SER A 69 -6.67 -1.26 2.86
CA SER A 69 -5.63 -1.94 3.64
C SER A 69 -4.85 -0.97 4.51
N PHE A 70 -4.46 -1.43 5.69
CA PHE A 70 -3.47 -0.76 6.52
C PHE A 70 -2.10 -1.39 6.29
N ILE A 71 -1.18 -0.61 5.75
CA ILE A 71 0.23 -0.97 5.61
C ILE A 71 0.96 -0.47 6.85
N GLU A 72 1.33 -1.40 7.71
CA GLU A 72 2.07 -1.13 8.93
C GLU A 72 3.57 -1.06 8.64
N CYS A 73 4.19 0.04 9.04
CA CYS A 73 5.60 0.31 8.82
C CYS A 73 6.29 0.76 10.11
N LYS A 74 7.56 0.43 10.25
CA LYS A 74 8.40 0.84 11.38
C LYS A 74 9.53 1.74 10.91
N LEU A 75 9.78 2.81 11.65
CA LEU A 75 10.98 3.63 11.45
C LEU A 75 12.22 2.86 11.94
N LEU A 76 13.19 2.71 11.05
CA LEU A 76 14.53 2.21 11.31
C LEU A 76 15.34 3.25 12.10
N ALA A 77 16.31 2.76 12.88
CA ALA A 77 17.19 3.59 13.68
C ALA A 77 18.16 4.41 12.81
#